data_AF-A0A955K8W4-F1
#
_entry.id   AF-A0A955K8W4-F1
#
_cell.length_a   1.000
_cell.length_b   1.000
_cell.length_c   1.000
_cell.angle_alpha   90.00
_cell.angle_beta   90.00
_cell.angle_gamma   90.00
#
_symmetry.space_group_name_H-M   'P 1'
#
loop_
_entity.id
_entity.type
_entity.pdbx_description
1 polymer ?
#
loop_
_entity_poly.entity_id
_entity_poly.type
_entity_poly.pdbx_seq_one_letter_code
_entity_poly.pdbx_strand_id
1 'polypeptide(L)'
;MKTFLLLICSIFLACNNQEYDGIAKHEANTIKVTQIKALRFAPELRETYKPSPITISNLSLPGEIGKFGLTGSRTEVIYGAMIRSLRYKNITDAVEDRYQLPRGILLAMIAKESHGIMLLPNGRDDGGFGLIHMQPTIAKKFHLRTYQNCDKHVCKKHGRELRRELEKYNFNLEEVYQLDERLDALKNIDAAGRMIAVYFYAKPITDRRGKTFSRFKSAMYRYAGSYNGPKYTKDIERYMERFQDKDVINALNKVFDDLNPDLMVNGSPADLSQYLKAFYTQNLSWGLKEYLDLPKLSISETEQSAFW
;
A
#
# COMPACT_ATOMS: atom_id res chain seq x y z
N MET A 1 46.21 -19.49 40.94
CA MET A 1 46.84 -20.67 40.29
C MET A 1 46.23 -21.90 40.95
N LYS A 2 45.47 -22.81 40.34
CA LYS A 2 45.06 -23.16 38.96
C LYS A 2 43.61 -23.71 39.07
N THR A 3 42.59 -23.39 38.26
CA THR A 3 42.26 -23.95 36.91
C THR A 3 42.40 -25.50 36.91
N PHE A 4 41.50 -26.37 36.43
CA PHE A 4 40.31 -26.31 35.56
C PHE A 4 39.78 -27.77 35.34
N LEU A 5 38.65 -27.92 34.63
CA LEU A 5 38.00 -29.09 33.99
C LEU A 5 36.74 -29.67 34.67
N LEU A 6 35.52 -29.47 34.13
CA LEU A 6 34.86 -30.11 32.94
C LEU A 6 34.44 -31.56 33.27
N LEU A 7 33.24 -32.10 32.98
CA LEU A 7 32.12 -31.74 32.10
C LEU A 7 30.98 -32.80 32.27
N ILE A 8 29.72 -32.36 32.17
CA ILE A 8 28.49 -33.03 31.62
C ILE A 8 28.15 -34.49 32.00
N CYS A 9 26.92 -34.70 32.52
CA CYS A 9 25.99 -35.68 31.94
C CYS A 9 24.51 -35.43 32.34
N SER A 10 23.71 -35.05 31.34
CA SER A 10 22.39 -35.61 31.00
C SER A 10 21.31 -35.81 32.09
N ILE A 11 20.28 -34.95 32.08
CA ILE A 11 18.93 -35.33 32.51
C ILE A 11 17.92 -34.85 31.45
N PHE A 12 17.32 -35.82 30.77
CA PHE A 12 16.13 -35.69 29.94
C PHE A 12 15.00 -36.49 30.60
N LEU A 13 13.75 -36.02 30.40
CA LEU A 13 12.45 -36.67 30.62
C LEU A 13 11.82 -36.65 32.03
N ALA A 14 10.89 -35.70 32.20
CA ALA A 14 9.46 -36.02 32.36
C ALA A 14 8.64 -34.72 32.20
N CYS A 15 7.99 -34.54 31.05
CA CYS A 15 6.93 -33.53 30.87
C CYS A 15 5.65 -34.09 31.50
N ASN A 16 5.29 -33.58 32.67
CA ASN A 16 3.98 -33.79 33.28
C ASN A 16 2.96 -32.91 32.57
N ASN A 17 1.89 -33.55 32.09
CA ASN A 17 0.60 -32.93 31.82
C ASN A 17 0.10 -32.29 33.11
N GLN A 18 0.03 -30.96 33.15
CA GLN A 18 -0.81 -30.25 34.10
C GLN A 18 -1.85 -29.45 33.32
N GLU A 19 -3.09 -29.86 33.54
CA GLU A 19 -4.33 -29.17 33.23
C GLU A 19 -4.23 -27.69 33.61
N TYR A 20 -4.44 -26.83 32.63
CA TYR A 20 -4.77 -25.42 32.85
C TYR A 20 -6.28 -25.26 32.67
N ASP A 21 -7.03 -25.77 33.64
CA ASP A 21 -8.38 -25.29 33.93
C ASP A 21 -8.27 -23.99 34.71
N GLY A 22 -8.58 -22.88 34.03
CA GLY A 22 -8.52 -21.56 34.65
C GLY A 22 -8.31 -20.40 33.69
N ILE A 23 -8.95 -20.40 32.51
CA ILE A 23 -9.13 -19.16 31.74
C ILE A 23 -10.63 -18.91 31.64
N ALA A 24 -11.14 -18.24 32.67
CA ALA A 24 -12.41 -17.55 32.60
C ALA A 24 -12.36 -16.54 31.45
N LYS A 25 -13.22 -16.78 30.45
CA LYS A 25 -13.90 -15.81 29.57
C LYS A 25 -13.39 -14.37 29.65
N HIS A 26 -12.35 -14.07 28.87
CA HIS A 26 -12.24 -12.78 28.20
C HIS A 26 -12.50 -13.00 26.71
N GLU A 27 -13.76 -13.24 26.37
CA GLU A 27 -14.27 -13.04 25.00
C GLU A 27 -14.34 -11.52 24.74
N ALA A 28 -13.18 -10.89 24.62
CA ALA A 28 -13.07 -9.50 24.21
C ALA A 28 -12.43 -9.43 22.83
N ASN A 29 -13.16 -8.82 21.89
CA ASN A 29 -12.64 -8.09 20.73
C ASN A 29 -11.89 -8.92 19.67
N THR A 30 -12.60 -9.84 19.02
CA THR A 30 -12.07 -10.53 17.84
C THR A 30 -13.08 -10.43 16.70
N ILE A 31 -12.79 -9.58 15.70
CA ILE A 31 -13.34 -9.74 14.34
C ILE A 31 -13.22 -11.23 14.01
N LYS A 32 -14.35 -11.89 13.75
CA LYS A 32 -14.38 -13.35 13.63
C LYS A 32 -13.32 -13.74 12.59
N VAL A 33 -12.50 -14.75 12.90
CA VAL A 33 -11.43 -15.23 11.99
C VAL A 33 -11.97 -15.49 10.57
N THR A 34 -13.24 -15.86 10.46
CA THR A 34 -13.99 -16.00 9.21
C THR A 34 -14.13 -14.69 8.42
N GLN A 35 -14.44 -13.57 9.07
CA GLN A 35 -14.49 -12.23 8.45
C GLN A 35 -13.09 -11.80 7.96
N ILE A 36 -12.03 -12.04 8.75
CA ILE A 36 -10.64 -11.75 8.33
C ILE A 36 -10.24 -12.60 7.12
N LYS A 37 -10.69 -13.85 7.03
CA LYS A 37 -10.48 -14.70 5.84
C LYS A 37 -11.27 -14.19 4.63
N ALA A 38 -12.50 -13.72 4.84
CA ALA A 38 -13.34 -13.15 3.79
C ALA A 38 -12.73 -11.88 3.17
N LEU A 39 -12.00 -11.08 3.96
CA LEU A 39 -11.22 -9.95 3.45
C LEU A 39 -10.15 -10.32 2.43
N ARG A 40 -9.87 -11.61 2.17
CA ARG A 40 -8.96 -11.98 1.08
C ARG A 40 -9.62 -11.94 -0.28
N PHE A 41 -10.93 -12.04 -0.37
CA PHE A 41 -11.62 -12.02 -1.65
C PHE A 41 -11.89 -10.57 -2.06
N ALA A 42 -11.66 -10.26 -3.33
CA ALA A 42 -12.06 -8.97 -3.88
C ALA A 42 -13.59 -8.89 -3.88
N PRO A 43 -14.17 -7.70 -3.66
CA PRO A 43 -15.58 -7.52 -3.98
C PRO A 43 -15.81 -7.75 -5.48
N GLU A 44 -16.99 -8.23 -5.83
CA GLU A 44 -17.39 -8.40 -7.24
C GLU A 44 -17.52 -7.02 -7.89
N LEU A 45 -16.51 -6.65 -8.66
CA LEU A 45 -16.51 -5.49 -9.53
C LEU A 45 -16.65 -5.98 -10.97
N ARG A 46 -17.31 -5.21 -11.84
CA ARG A 46 -17.40 -5.54 -13.27
C ARG A 46 -15.98 -5.63 -13.86
N GLU A 47 -15.75 -6.59 -14.75
CA GLU A 47 -14.40 -6.91 -15.24
C GLU A 47 -13.79 -5.83 -16.16
N THR A 48 -14.62 -4.98 -16.78
CA THR A 48 -14.20 -4.10 -17.87
C THR A 48 -14.32 -2.62 -17.51
N TYR A 49 -13.34 -2.13 -16.77
CA TYR A 49 -13.15 -0.70 -16.55
C TYR A 49 -12.01 -0.20 -17.44
N LYS A 50 -12.32 0.74 -18.34
CA LYS A 50 -11.32 1.44 -19.15
C LYS A 50 -11.12 2.83 -18.56
N PRO A 51 -9.88 3.25 -18.22
CA PRO A 51 -9.65 4.60 -17.74
C PRO A 51 -10.11 5.60 -18.80
N SER A 52 -10.88 6.60 -18.38
CA SER A 52 -11.23 7.74 -19.24
C SER A 52 -9.96 8.53 -19.56
N PRO A 53 -9.73 8.92 -20.81
CA PRO A 53 -8.53 9.67 -21.17
C PRO A 53 -8.55 11.04 -20.49
N ILE A 54 -7.39 11.48 -20.00
CA ILE A 54 -7.15 12.86 -19.58
C ILE A 54 -6.13 13.45 -20.55
N THR A 55 -6.42 14.61 -21.12
CA THR A 55 -5.44 15.34 -21.92
C THR A 55 -4.72 16.35 -21.04
N ILE A 56 -3.40 16.27 -20.97
CA ILE A 56 -2.57 17.18 -20.19
C ILE A 56 -1.43 17.69 -21.07
N SER A 57 -1.24 19.01 -21.12
CA SER A 57 -0.10 19.63 -21.82
C SER A 57 0.59 20.65 -20.92
N ASN A 58 1.88 20.88 -21.16
CA ASN A 58 2.74 21.78 -20.38
C ASN A 58 2.89 21.37 -18.91
N LEU A 59 2.81 20.07 -18.61
CA LEU A 59 3.00 19.56 -17.27
C LEU A 59 4.49 19.29 -16.98
N SER A 60 4.99 19.95 -15.95
CA SER A 60 6.25 19.64 -15.27
C SER A 60 5.98 19.20 -13.84
N LEU A 61 6.70 18.20 -13.35
CA LEU A 61 6.53 17.69 -11.99
C LEU A 61 7.87 17.67 -11.26
N PRO A 62 7.91 17.99 -9.95
CA PRO A 62 9.12 17.87 -9.16
C PRO A 62 9.66 16.44 -9.21
N GLY A 63 10.97 16.33 -9.40
CA GLY A 63 11.69 15.06 -9.47
C GLY A 63 11.50 14.33 -10.81
N GLU A 64 12.63 13.87 -11.35
CA GLU A 64 12.67 13.09 -12.58
C GLU A 64 12.39 11.61 -12.31
N ILE A 65 11.77 10.91 -13.26
CA ILE A 65 11.51 9.48 -13.13
C ILE A 65 12.78 8.71 -13.52
N GLY A 66 13.46 8.15 -12.52
CA GLY A 66 14.59 7.26 -12.69
C GLY A 66 14.22 5.77 -12.51
N LYS A 67 15.23 4.90 -12.65
CA LYS A 67 15.07 3.44 -12.54
C LYS A 67 14.48 2.97 -11.20
N PHE A 68 14.78 3.68 -10.11
CA PHE A 68 14.44 3.29 -8.75
C PHE A 68 13.34 4.17 -8.12
N GLY A 69 12.67 5.01 -8.91
CA GLY A 69 11.73 6.01 -8.44
C GLY A 69 12.16 7.41 -8.84
N LEU A 70 11.78 8.41 -8.05
CA LEU A 70 12.12 9.80 -8.34
C LEU A 70 13.59 10.11 -8.00
N THR A 71 14.23 10.92 -8.84
CA THR A 71 15.57 11.49 -8.64
C THR A 71 15.51 13.02 -8.61
N GLY A 72 16.48 13.64 -7.94
CA GLY A 72 16.53 15.09 -7.73
C GLY A 72 16.94 15.44 -6.29
N SER A 73 16.76 16.70 -5.91
CA SER A 73 16.90 17.13 -4.52
C SER A 73 15.89 16.41 -3.61
N ARG A 74 16.18 16.40 -2.31
CA ARG A 74 15.29 15.76 -1.32
C ARG A 74 13.87 16.34 -1.36
N THR A 75 13.74 17.65 -1.55
CA THR A 75 12.45 18.34 -1.63
C THR A 75 11.70 17.93 -2.89
N GLU A 76 12.38 17.90 -4.05
CA GLU A 76 11.77 17.47 -5.31
C GLU A 76 11.27 16.03 -5.25
N VAL A 77 12.04 15.12 -4.67
CA VAL A 77 11.64 13.72 -4.49
C VAL A 77 10.41 13.61 -3.60
N ILE A 78 10.38 14.32 -2.47
CA ILE A 78 9.25 14.25 -1.52
C ILE A 78 8.00 14.87 -2.14
N TYR A 79 8.09 16.10 -2.67
CA TYR A 79 6.92 16.80 -3.25
C TYR A 79 6.44 16.10 -4.51
N GLY A 80 7.37 15.63 -5.34
CA GLY A 80 7.07 14.84 -6.52
C GLY A 80 6.32 13.55 -6.20
N ALA A 81 6.71 12.85 -5.13
CA ALA A 81 6.02 11.65 -4.66
C ALA A 81 4.63 11.99 -4.11
N MET A 82 4.50 13.07 -3.34
CA MET A 82 3.23 13.52 -2.78
C MET A 82 2.23 13.92 -3.86
N ILE A 83 2.61 14.78 -4.82
CA ILE A 83 1.75 15.22 -5.95
C ILE A 83 1.25 14.02 -6.76
N ARG A 84 2.17 13.11 -7.12
CA ARG A 84 1.81 11.91 -7.90
C ARG A 84 0.90 10.97 -7.12
N SER A 85 1.10 10.82 -5.82
CA SER A 85 0.27 9.97 -4.97
C SER A 85 -1.12 10.57 -4.75
N LEU A 86 -1.22 11.89 -4.59
CA LEU A 86 -2.48 12.61 -4.39
C LEU A 86 -3.50 12.32 -5.50
N ARG A 87 -3.07 11.99 -6.73
CA ARG A 87 -3.95 11.55 -7.82
C ARG A 87 -4.87 10.39 -7.45
N TYR A 88 -4.48 9.55 -6.48
CA TYR A 88 -5.21 8.36 -6.07
C TYR A 88 -5.92 8.51 -4.72
N LYS A 89 -5.92 9.72 -4.13
CA LYS A 89 -6.46 9.93 -2.78
C LYS A 89 -7.93 9.51 -2.66
N ASN A 90 -8.76 9.76 -3.67
CA ASN A 90 -10.16 9.35 -3.63
C ASN A 90 -10.34 7.82 -3.63
N ILE A 91 -9.45 7.07 -4.29
CA ILE A 91 -9.41 5.61 -4.20
C ILE A 91 -8.93 5.18 -2.82
N THR A 92 -7.81 5.73 -2.32
CA THR A 92 -7.28 5.35 -1.01
C THR A 92 -8.26 5.66 0.11
N ASP A 93 -8.92 6.81 0.08
CA ASP A 93 -9.95 7.19 1.05
C ASP A 93 -11.09 6.17 1.03
N ALA A 94 -11.63 5.81 -0.15
CA ALA A 94 -12.71 4.84 -0.29
C ALA A 94 -12.33 3.44 0.24
N VAL A 95 -11.10 2.99 -0.02
CA VAL A 95 -10.59 1.70 0.45
C VAL A 95 -10.36 1.72 1.97
N GLU A 96 -9.78 2.81 2.50
CA GLU A 96 -9.57 2.99 3.94
C GLU A 96 -10.90 3.07 4.70
N ASP A 97 -11.89 3.80 4.17
CA ASP A 97 -13.28 3.82 4.63
C ASP A 97 -13.85 2.40 4.75
N ARG A 98 -13.75 1.65 3.65
CA ARG A 98 -14.34 0.32 3.53
C ARG A 98 -13.78 -0.63 4.56
N TYR A 99 -12.47 -0.57 4.78
CA TYR A 99 -11.79 -1.50 5.69
C TYR A 99 -11.50 -0.92 7.07
N GLN A 100 -12.07 0.24 7.39
CA GLN A 100 -11.86 0.98 8.65
C GLN A 100 -10.38 1.17 9.03
N LEU A 101 -9.55 1.45 8.02
CA LEU A 101 -8.11 1.68 8.22
C LEU A 101 -7.83 3.14 8.63
N PRO A 102 -6.68 3.40 9.31
CA PRO A 102 -6.24 4.76 9.57
C PRO A 102 -6.13 5.59 8.30
N ARG A 103 -6.64 6.84 8.35
CA ARG A 103 -6.66 7.73 7.17
C ARG A 103 -5.27 8.09 6.67
N GLY A 104 -5.09 7.97 5.36
CA GLY A 104 -3.85 8.31 4.67
C GLY A 104 -2.77 7.23 4.72
N ILE A 105 -3.03 6.08 5.35
CA ILE A 105 -2.05 4.99 5.41
C ILE A 105 -1.73 4.45 4.01
N LEU A 106 -2.74 4.21 3.16
CA LEU A 106 -2.54 3.69 1.82
C LEU A 106 -1.90 4.74 0.92
N LEU A 107 -2.30 6.02 1.07
CA LEU A 107 -1.68 7.12 0.34
C LEU A 107 -0.18 7.27 0.69
N ALA A 108 0.16 7.13 1.98
CA ALA A 108 1.54 7.12 2.44
C ALA A 108 2.32 5.91 1.92
N MET A 109 1.69 4.74 1.83
CA MET A 109 2.30 3.57 1.21
C MET A 109 2.58 3.80 -0.28
N ILE A 110 1.64 4.40 -1.04
CA ILE A 110 1.88 4.74 -2.45
C ILE A 110 3.09 5.67 -2.61
N ALA A 111 3.15 6.72 -1.80
CA ALA A 111 4.25 7.68 -1.82
C ALA A 111 5.60 7.01 -1.47
N LYS A 112 5.59 6.03 -0.55
CA LYS A 112 6.80 5.32 -0.11
C LYS A 112 7.26 4.22 -1.07
N GLU A 113 6.33 3.52 -1.71
CA GLU A 113 6.62 2.34 -2.53
C GLU A 113 6.97 2.74 -3.96
N SER A 114 6.08 3.47 -4.63
CA SER A 114 6.18 3.78 -6.06
C SER A 114 6.40 5.26 -6.35
N HIS A 115 6.36 6.12 -5.32
CA HIS A 115 6.27 7.58 -5.48
C HIS A 115 5.07 8.01 -6.35
N GLY A 116 3.98 7.23 -6.35
CA GLY A 116 2.79 7.46 -7.17
C GLY A 116 2.96 7.11 -8.66
N ILE A 117 4.01 6.36 -9.03
CA ILE A 117 4.29 5.97 -10.42
C ILE A 117 3.83 4.52 -10.64
N MET A 118 2.60 4.37 -11.14
CA MET A 118 1.94 3.06 -11.29
C MET A 118 2.69 2.06 -12.18
N LEU A 119 3.26 2.55 -13.28
CA LEU A 119 3.89 1.73 -14.32
C LEU A 119 5.41 1.57 -14.11
N LEU A 120 5.94 2.01 -12.98
CA LEU A 120 7.35 1.80 -12.65
C LEU A 120 7.47 0.45 -11.93
N PRO A 121 8.25 -0.51 -12.46
CA PRO A 121 8.55 -1.73 -11.73
C PRO A 121 9.41 -1.39 -10.51
N ASN A 122 9.28 -2.18 -9.45
CA ASN A 122 10.21 -2.06 -8.33
C ASN A 122 11.67 -2.19 -8.84
N GLY A 123 12.55 -1.26 -8.44
CA GLY A 123 13.81 -1.01 -9.17
C GLY A 123 14.84 -2.15 -9.15
N ARG A 124 14.64 -3.20 -8.33
CA ARG A 124 15.43 -4.45 -8.35
C ARG A 124 14.88 -5.50 -9.32
N ASP A 125 13.85 -5.15 -10.07
CA ASP A 125 13.03 -6.02 -10.90
C ASP A 125 12.56 -7.26 -10.13
N ASP A 126 12.32 -7.15 -8.82
CA ASP A 126 12.01 -8.31 -7.97
C ASP A 126 10.59 -8.86 -8.19
N GLY A 127 9.84 -8.27 -9.11
CA GLY A 127 8.50 -8.69 -9.48
C GLY A 127 7.41 -7.87 -8.80
N GLY A 128 7.73 -6.91 -7.93
CA GLY A 128 6.76 -5.95 -7.37
C GLY A 128 6.29 -4.91 -8.40
N PHE A 129 4.96 -4.73 -8.49
CA PHE A 129 4.30 -3.79 -9.43
C PHE A 129 3.08 -3.13 -8.81
N GLY A 130 2.61 -2.07 -9.46
CA GLY A 130 1.47 -1.27 -9.04
C GLY A 130 1.86 -0.20 -8.02
N LEU A 131 0.88 0.58 -7.59
CA LEU A 131 1.10 1.74 -6.73
C LEU A 131 1.70 1.40 -5.36
N ILE A 132 1.45 0.20 -4.84
CA ILE A 132 2.00 -0.31 -3.56
C ILE A 132 3.01 -1.46 -3.80
N HIS A 133 3.52 -1.63 -5.02
CA HIS A 133 4.54 -2.63 -5.39
C HIS A 133 4.28 -4.05 -4.83
N MET A 134 3.03 -4.53 -4.92
CA MET A 134 2.67 -5.85 -4.42
C MET A 134 3.47 -6.94 -5.15
N GLN A 135 4.18 -7.76 -4.37
CA GLN A 135 4.89 -8.93 -4.88
C GLN A 135 3.90 -9.97 -5.45
N PRO A 136 4.26 -10.75 -6.49
CA PRO A 136 3.31 -11.61 -7.19
C PRO A 136 2.58 -12.62 -6.28
N THR A 137 3.32 -13.30 -5.38
CA THR A 137 2.71 -14.15 -4.33
C THR A 137 1.61 -13.45 -3.54
N ILE A 138 1.88 -12.23 -3.10
CA ILE A 138 0.99 -11.48 -2.21
C ILE A 138 -0.21 -10.99 -3.02
N ALA A 139 0.02 -10.48 -4.24
CA ALA A 139 -1.03 -10.10 -5.16
C ALA A 139 -2.01 -11.27 -5.41
N LYS A 140 -1.51 -12.47 -5.71
CA LYS A 140 -2.35 -13.67 -5.88
C LYS A 140 -3.07 -14.09 -4.60
N LYS A 141 -2.43 -13.96 -3.43
CA LYS A 141 -3.08 -14.22 -2.13
C LYS A 141 -4.26 -13.29 -1.86
N PHE A 142 -4.26 -12.11 -2.48
CA PHE A 142 -5.36 -11.15 -2.48
C PHE A 142 -6.09 -11.11 -3.82
N HIS A 143 -6.05 -12.22 -4.57
CA HIS A 143 -6.85 -12.50 -5.76
C HIS A 143 -6.66 -11.55 -6.94
N LEU A 144 -5.48 -10.95 -7.08
CA LEU A 144 -5.09 -10.28 -8.31
C LEU A 144 -4.49 -11.27 -9.31
N ARG A 145 -4.91 -11.18 -10.58
CA ARG A 145 -4.23 -11.83 -11.70
C ARG A 145 -2.93 -11.09 -12.00
N THR A 146 -1.83 -11.82 -11.98
CA THR A 146 -0.49 -11.30 -12.28
C THR A 146 -0.06 -11.72 -13.68
N TYR A 147 0.83 -10.95 -14.30
CA TYR A 147 1.45 -11.29 -15.58
C TYR A 147 1.98 -12.73 -15.59
N GLN A 148 1.57 -13.49 -16.61
CA GLN A 148 1.88 -14.92 -16.77
C GLN A 148 1.60 -15.79 -15.53
N ASN A 149 0.64 -15.40 -14.70
CA ASN A 149 0.23 -16.12 -13.48
C ASN A 149 1.34 -16.36 -12.44
N CYS A 150 2.39 -15.54 -12.44
CA CYS A 150 3.51 -15.62 -11.50
C CYS A 150 3.10 -15.70 -10.02
N ASP A 151 3.59 -16.70 -9.30
CA ASP A 151 3.32 -16.91 -7.87
C ASP A 151 4.57 -16.96 -7.00
N LYS A 152 5.70 -16.41 -7.48
CA LYS A 152 6.94 -16.33 -6.71
C LYS A 152 7.01 -15.02 -5.91
N HIS A 153 7.57 -15.08 -4.71
CA HIS A 153 7.69 -13.90 -3.85
C HIS A 153 8.67 -12.89 -4.42
N VAL A 154 9.82 -13.37 -4.90
CA VAL A 154 10.78 -12.60 -5.68
C VAL A 154 10.88 -13.27 -7.05
N CYS A 155 10.57 -12.55 -8.11
CA CYS A 155 10.61 -13.06 -9.47
C CYS A 155 11.26 -12.10 -10.47
N LYS A 156 12.59 -12.16 -10.56
CA LYS A 156 13.38 -11.31 -11.48
C LYS A 156 13.06 -11.52 -12.95
N LYS A 157 12.69 -12.74 -13.34
CA LYS A 157 12.34 -13.05 -14.73
C LYS A 157 11.07 -12.28 -15.13
N HIS A 158 9.97 -12.50 -14.42
CA HIS A 158 8.71 -11.80 -14.69
C HIS A 158 8.83 -10.29 -14.49
N GLY A 159 9.62 -9.83 -13.51
CA GLY A 159 9.92 -8.40 -13.33
C GLY A 159 10.48 -7.74 -14.59
N ARG A 160 11.49 -8.37 -15.21
CA ARG A 160 12.09 -7.87 -16.45
C ARG A 160 11.19 -8.03 -17.66
N GLU A 161 10.45 -9.13 -17.76
CA GLU A 161 9.55 -9.38 -18.89
C GLU A 161 8.39 -8.38 -18.90
N LEU A 162 7.74 -8.15 -17.76
CA LEU A 162 6.68 -7.15 -17.68
C LEU A 162 7.23 -5.74 -17.95
N ARG A 163 8.42 -5.38 -17.44
CA ARG A 163 9.09 -4.11 -17.80
C ARG A 163 9.23 -3.94 -19.31
N ARG A 164 9.68 -4.97 -20.03
CA ARG A 164 9.83 -4.93 -21.49
C ARG A 164 8.51 -4.73 -22.22
N GLU A 165 7.43 -5.37 -21.74
CA GLU A 165 6.09 -5.12 -22.28
C GLU A 165 5.66 -3.68 -22.04
N LEU A 166 5.90 -3.12 -20.85
CA LEU A 166 5.61 -1.71 -20.57
C LEU A 166 6.41 -0.77 -21.50
N GLU A 167 7.70 -1.03 -21.70
CA GLU A 167 8.56 -0.27 -22.61
C GLU A 167 8.07 -0.34 -24.07
N LYS A 168 7.62 -1.52 -24.53
CA LYS A 168 7.07 -1.73 -25.87
C LYS A 168 5.86 -0.84 -26.17
N TYR A 169 5.00 -0.60 -25.17
CA TYR A 169 3.84 0.29 -25.29
C TYR A 169 4.13 1.72 -24.81
N ASN A 170 5.41 2.10 -24.67
CA ASN A 170 5.83 3.42 -24.16
C ASN A 170 5.15 3.81 -22.84
N PHE A 171 4.97 2.83 -21.94
CA PHE A 171 4.27 3.00 -20.67
C PHE A 171 2.84 3.59 -20.83
N ASN A 172 2.15 3.26 -21.93
CA ASN A 172 0.75 3.64 -22.10
C ASN A 172 -0.15 2.74 -21.24
N LEU A 173 -0.75 3.30 -20.19
CA LEU A 173 -1.61 2.56 -19.27
C LEU A 173 -2.81 1.90 -19.98
N GLU A 174 -3.40 2.54 -20.98
CA GLU A 174 -4.55 1.99 -21.73
C GLU A 174 -4.21 0.68 -22.45
N GLU A 175 -2.96 0.49 -22.84
CA GLU A 175 -2.50 -0.68 -23.58
C GLU A 175 -2.08 -1.83 -22.65
N VAL A 176 -1.64 -1.53 -21.43
CA VAL A 176 -0.93 -2.49 -20.58
C VAL A 176 -1.68 -2.92 -19.33
N TYR A 177 -2.73 -2.20 -18.91
CA TYR A 177 -3.42 -2.51 -17.64
C TYR A 177 -4.01 -3.93 -17.59
N GLN A 178 -4.33 -4.52 -18.74
CA GLN A 178 -4.87 -5.88 -18.84
C GLN A 178 -3.81 -6.98 -18.66
N LEU A 179 -2.53 -6.65 -18.82
CA LEU A 179 -1.43 -7.61 -18.70
C LEU A 179 -1.24 -8.09 -17.25
N ASP A 180 -1.56 -7.23 -16.28
CA ASP A 180 -1.37 -7.48 -14.86
C ASP A 180 -2.34 -6.60 -14.04
N GLU A 181 -3.20 -7.20 -13.22
CA GLU A 181 -4.21 -6.45 -12.46
C GLU A 181 -3.62 -5.58 -11.36
N ARG A 182 -2.33 -5.68 -11.06
CA ARG A 182 -1.64 -4.70 -10.21
C ARG A 182 -1.47 -3.35 -10.89
N LEU A 183 -1.63 -3.27 -12.21
CA LEU A 183 -1.62 -2.03 -12.98
C LEU A 183 -3.01 -1.38 -13.05
N ASP A 184 -4.03 -2.00 -12.49
CA ASP A 184 -5.32 -1.35 -12.23
C ASP A 184 -5.26 -0.67 -10.85
N ALA A 185 -5.45 0.65 -10.83
CA ALA A 185 -5.27 1.45 -9.62
C ALA A 185 -6.21 1.01 -8.49
N LEU A 186 -7.50 0.79 -8.80
CA LEU A 186 -8.49 0.39 -7.80
C LEU A 186 -8.21 -1.02 -7.30
N LYS A 187 -7.99 -1.98 -8.20
CA LYS A 187 -7.71 -3.37 -7.81
C LYS A 187 -6.42 -3.47 -6.97
N ASN A 188 -5.36 -2.75 -7.35
CA ASN A 188 -4.11 -2.76 -6.60
C ASN A 188 -4.26 -2.15 -5.20
N ILE A 189 -4.89 -0.98 -5.09
CA ILE A 189 -5.09 -0.30 -3.80
C ILE A 189 -6.06 -1.09 -2.92
N ASP A 190 -7.16 -1.64 -3.47
CA ASP A 190 -8.08 -2.50 -2.72
C ASP A 190 -7.39 -3.76 -2.19
N ALA A 191 -6.59 -4.45 -3.00
CA ALA A 191 -5.84 -5.62 -2.57
C ALA A 191 -4.84 -5.28 -1.45
N ALA A 192 -4.19 -4.12 -1.54
CA ALA A 192 -3.34 -3.61 -0.46
C ALA A 192 -4.15 -3.27 0.80
N GLY A 193 -5.31 -2.63 0.67
CA GLY A 193 -6.23 -2.33 1.77
C GLY A 193 -6.68 -3.59 2.50
N ARG A 194 -7.13 -4.61 1.76
CA ARG A 194 -7.45 -5.95 2.29
C ARG A 194 -6.30 -6.58 3.04
N MET A 195 -5.10 -6.52 2.47
CA MET A 195 -3.88 -7.02 3.12
C MET A 195 -3.59 -6.31 4.44
N ILE A 196 -3.64 -4.98 4.44
CA ILE A 196 -3.35 -4.18 5.62
C ILE A 196 -4.42 -4.39 6.69
N ALA A 197 -5.69 -4.50 6.31
CA ALA A 197 -6.78 -4.85 7.24
C ALA A 197 -6.54 -6.20 7.91
N VAL A 198 -6.18 -7.23 7.14
CA VAL A 198 -5.81 -8.55 7.69
C VAL A 198 -4.68 -8.43 8.72
N TYR A 199 -3.67 -7.60 8.45
CA TYR A 199 -2.53 -7.42 9.36
C TYR A 199 -2.84 -6.54 10.57
N PHE A 200 -3.68 -5.52 10.40
CA PHE A 200 -4.09 -4.56 11.42
C PHE A 200 -5.02 -5.21 12.45
N TYR A 201 -5.95 -6.04 12.00
CA TYR A 201 -6.91 -6.73 12.87
C TYR A 201 -6.38 -8.04 13.46
N ALA A 202 -5.28 -8.58 12.93
CA ALA A 202 -4.59 -9.72 13.55
C ALA A 202 -4.11 -9.40 14.98
N LYS A 203 -3.83 -10.45 15.76
CA LYS A 203 -3.18 -10.31 17.06
C LYS A 203 -1.90 -9.48 16.91
N PRO A 204 -1.73 -8.41 17.72
CA PRO A 204 -0.52 -7.59 17.68
C PRO A 204 0.74 -8.42 17.92
N ILE A 205 1.85 -7.97 17.35
CA ILE A 205 3.16 -8.62 17.54
C ILE A 205 3.68 -8.27 18.93
N THR A 206 4.12 -9.28 19.68
CA THR A 206 4.90 -9.12 20.91
C THR A 206 6.36 -9.46 20.60
N ASP A 207 7.28 -8.56 20.94
CA ASP A 207 8.70 -8.80 20.73
C ASP A 207 9.30 -9.77 21.77
N ARG A 208 10.57 -10.14 21.59
CA ARG A 208 11.28 -11.06 22.50
C ARG A 208 11.44 -10.54 23.93
N ARG A 209 11.20 -9.25 24.16
CA ARG A 209 11.25 -8.59 25.49
C ARG A 209 9.87 -8.48 26.12
N GLY A 210 8.84 -9.07 25.50
CA GLY A 210 7.47 -9.00 25.99
C GLY A 210 6.74 -7.71 25.65
N LYS A 211 7.34 -6.79 24.86
CA LYS A 211 6.68 -5.55 24.47
C LYS A 211 5.73 -5.80 23.30
N THR A 212 4.45 -5.58 23.52
CA THR A 212 3.43 -5.63 22.46
C THR A 212 3.42 -4.35 21.64
N PHE A 213 3.48 -4.48 20.32
CA PHE A 213 3.38 -3.35 19.40
C PHE A 213 1.92 -2.90 19.23
N SER A 214 1.72 -1.63 18.88
CA SER A 214 0.39 -1.18 18.42
C SER A 214 -0.03 -1.98 17.17
N ARG A 215 -1.33 -1.98 16.85
CA ARG A 215 -1.86 -2.64 15.64
C ARG A 215 -1.27 -2.05 14.36
N PHE A 216 -1.19 -0.73 14.29
CA PHE A 216 -0.54 -0.02 13.18
C PHE A 216 0.91 -0.50 13.00
N LYS A 217 1.72 -0.46 14.05
CA LYS A 217 3.11 -0.92 14.00
C LYS A 217 3.21 -2.41 13.66
N SER A 218 2.32 -3.24 14.21
CA SER A 218 2.26 -4.67 13.89
C SER A 218 1.97 -4.89 12.39
N ALA A 219 1.05 -4.12 11.82
CA ALA A 219 0.72 -4.20 10.40
C ALA A 219 1.90 -3.80 9.51
N MET A 220 2.58 -2.71 9.83
CA MET A 220 3.77 -2.26 9.10
C MET A 220 4.93 -3.26 9.20
N TYR A 221 5.13 -3.92 10.35
CA TYR A 221 6.13 -4.99 10.50
C TYR A 221 5.78 -6.24 9.70
N ARG A 222 4.50 -6.61 9.62
CA ARG A 222 4.05 -7.75 8.80
C ARG A 222 4.24 -7.46 7.32
N TYR A 223 4.00 -6.23 6.90
CA TYR A 223 4.18 -5.78 5.52
C TYR A 223 5.67 -5.71 5.13
N ALA A 224 6.48 -4.95 5.87
CA ALA A 224 7.89 -4.67 5.50
C ALA A 224 8.89 -5.74 5.98
N GLY A 225 8.45 -6.68 6.82
CA GLY A 225 9.30 -7.64 7.51
C GLY A 225 9.99 -7.04 8.74
N SER A 226 10.49 -7.90 9.63
CA SER A 226 11.08 -7.49 10.91
C SER A 226 12.31 -6.59 10.76
N TYR A 227 13.10 -6.78 9.71
CA TYR A 227 14.31 -6.02 9.43
C TYR A 227 14.00 -4.57 9.02
N ASN A 228 13.09 -4.37 8.06
CA ASN A 228 12.76 -3.03 7.55
C ASN A 228 11.61 -2.35 8.32
N GLY A 229 10.83 -3.12 9.08
CA GLY A 229 9.65 -2.67 9.82
C GLY A 229 9.82 -1.37 10.61
N PRO A 230 10.89 -1.19 11.43
CA PRO A 230 11.07 0.05 12.18
C PRO A 230 11.20 1.29 11.30
N LYS A 231 12.03 1.22 10.25
CA LYS A 231 12.25 2.35 9.32
C LYS A 231 10.99 2.61 8.49
N TYR A 232 10.38 1.55 7.96
CA TYR A 232 9.18 1.63 7.15
C TYR A 232 8.03 2.30 7.92
N THR A 233 7.77 1.88 9.15
CA THR A 233 6.74 2.46 10.02
C THR A 233 6.91 3.98 10.13
N LYS A 234 8.14 4.44 10.44
CA LYS A 234 8.45 5.87 10.54
C LYS A 234 8.33 6.63 9.22
N ASP A 235 8.62 5.99 8.09
CA ASP A 235 8.46 6.63 6.78
C ASP A 235 6.96 6.81 6.46
N ILE A 236 6.12 5.81 6.78
CA ILE A 236 4.67 5.88 6.60
C ILE A 236 4.06 6.96 7.50
N GLU A 237 4.39 6.98 8.79
CA GLU A 237 3.92 8.02 9.73
C GLU A 237 4.26 9.43 9.22
N ARG A 238 5.50 9.65 8.77
CA ARG A 238 5.92 10.95 8.21
C ARG A 238 5.16 11.35 6.95
N TYR A 239 4.83 10.42 6.07
CA TYR A 239 4.00 10.75 4.91
C TYR A 239 2.55 11.04 5.31
N MET A 240 1.99 10.27 6.24
CA MET A 240 0.64 10.54 6.79
C MET A 240 0.56 11.94 7.39
N GLU A 241 1.54 12.32 8.22
CA GLU A 241 1.65 13.66 8.81
C GLU A 241 1.73 14.74 7.71
N ARG A 242 2.61 14.58 6.72
CA ARG A 242 2.79 15.55 5.63
C ARG A 242 1.55 15.74 4.76
N PHE A 243 0.75 14.70 4.54
CA PHE A 243 -0.51 14.82 3.81
C PHE A 243 -1.60 15.57 4.60
N GLN A 244 -1.41 15.76 5.90
CA GLN A 244 -2.34 16.48 6.78
C GLN A 244 -1.82 17.87 7.17
N ASP A 245 -0.52 18.12 7.00
CA ASP A 245 0.13 19.40 7.30
C ASP A 245 -0.22 20.46 6.25
N LYS A 246 -0.96 21.49 6.68
CA LYS A 246 -1.44 22.58 5.80
C LYS A 246 -0.29 23.36 5.17
N ASP A 247 0.81 23.58 5.90
CA ASP A 247 1.95 24.35 5.38
C ASP A 247 2.68 23.55 4.32
N VAL A 248 2.82 22.24 4.50
CA VAL A 248 3.37 21.34 3.48
C VAL A 248 2.48 21.32 2.23
N ILE A 249 1.15 21.23 2.39
CA ILE A 249 0.22 21.26 1.24
C ILE A 249 0.28 22.60 0.51
N ASN A 250 0.32 23.73 1.23
CA ASN A 250 0.44 25.06 0.62
C ASN A 250 1.77 25.20 -0.16
N ALA A 251 2.88 24.73 0.40
CA ALA A 251 4.17 24.73 -0.27
C ALA A 251 4.17 23.84 -1.52
N LEU A 252 3.49 22.69 -1.45
CA LEU A 252 3.34 21.77 -2.58
C LEU A 252 2.52 22.39 -3.71
N ASN A 253 1.40 23.07 -3.39
CA ASN A 253 0.61 23.84 -4.37
C ASN A 253 1.48 24.89 -5.05
N LYS A 254 2.17 25.71 -4.26
CA LYS A 254 3.04 26.76 -4.80
C LYS A 254 4.11 26.20 -5.74
N VAL A 255 4.81 25.15 -5.33
CA VAL A 255 5.85 24.52 -6.16
C VAL A 255 5.26 23.95 -7.44
N PHE A 256 4.07 23.33 -7.38
CA PHE A 256 3.41 22.82 -8.58
C PHE A 256 3.03 23.96 -9.52
N ASP A 257 2.34 24.98 -9.03
CA ASP A 257 1.84 26.08 -9.88
C ASP A 257 2.99 26.91 -10.46
N ASP A 258 4.06 27.16 -9.70
CA ASP A 258 5.28 27.85 -10.17
C ASP A 258 5.97 27.07 -11.32
N LEU A 259 5.94 25.74 -11.29
CA LEU A 259 6.50 24.88 -12.35
C LEU A 259 5.59 24.79 -13.59
N ASN A 260 4.34 25.22 -13.46
CA ASN A 260 3.26 24.93 -14.41
C ASN A 260 2.41 26.17 -14.76
N PRO A 261 3.00 27.34 -15.09
CA PRO A 261 2.24 28.56 -15.33
C PRO A 261 1.26 28.45 -16.52
N ASP A 262 1.57 27.59 -17.48
CA ASP A 262 0.80 27.38 -18.71
C ASP A 262 0.14 25.99 -18.77
N LEU A 263 -0.07 25.35 -17.62
CA LEU A 263 -0.66 24.01 -17.57
C LEU A 263 -2.09 24.02 -18.10
N MET A 264 -2.35 23.08 -19.00
CA MET A 264 -3.69 22.83 -19.54
C MET A 264 -4.13 21.42 -19.20
N VAL A 265 -5.35 21.28 -18.68
CA VAL A 265 -6.00 20.00 -18.41
C VAL A 265 -7.33 19.99 -19.15
N ASN A 266 -7.50 19.02 -20.05
CA ASN A 266 -8.66 18.91 -20.94
C ASN A 266 -8.94 20.22 -21.72
N GLY A 267 -7.88 20.89 -22.17
CA GLY A 267 -7.97 22.12 -22.95
C GLY A 267 -8.29 23.39 -22.17
N SER A 268 -8.36 23.34 -20.83
CA SER A 268 -8.56 24.51 -19.96
C SER A 268 -7.32 24.79 -19.10
N PRO A 269 -6.99 26.06 -18.81
CA PRO A 269 -5.96 26.40 -17.82
C PRO A 269 -6.25 25.73 -16.48
N ALA A 270 -5.20 25.25 -15.82
CA ALA A 270 -5.34 24.47 -14.60
C ALA A 270 -4.22 24.76 -13.58
N ASP A 271 -4.60 24.77 -12.31
CA ASP A 271 -3.72 24.68 -11.14
C ASP A 271 -3.64 23.22 -10.64
N LEU A 272 -2.94 22.99 -9.51
CA LEU A 272 -2.89 21.65 -8.90
C LEU A 272 -4.28 21.08 -8.56
N SER A 273 -5.22 21.89 -8.11
CA SER A 273 -6.57 21.45 -7.74
C SER A 273 -7.33 20.92 -8.95
N GLN A 274 -7.34 21.66 -10.08
CA GLN A 274 -8.00 21.17 -11.30
C GLN A 274 -7.29 19.95 -11.89
N TYR A 275 -5.95 19.91 -11.79
CA TYR A 275 -5.16 18.75 -12.13
C TYR A 275 -5.58 17.49 -11.34
N LEU A 276 -5.63 17.56 -10.01
CA LEU A 276 -6.04 16.44 -9.16
C LEU A 276 -7.50 16.04 -9.40
N LYS A 277 -8.39 17.02 -9.62
CA LYS A 277 -9.81 16.77 -9.93
C LYS A 277 -9.98 15.95 -11.22
N ALA A 278 -9.15 16.19 -12.24
CA ALA A 278 -9.18 15.40 -13.47
C ALA A 278 -8.81 13.93 -13.20
N PHE A 279 -7.77 13.68 -12.39
CA PHE A 279 -7.43 12.31 -11.97
C PHE A 279 -8.51 11.66 -11.12
N TYR A 280 -9.14 12.38 -10.19
CA TYR A 280 -10.26 11.84 -9.42
C TYR A 280 -11.44 11.45 -10.31
N THR A 281 -11.70 12.24 -11.35
CA THR A 281 -12.74 11.94 -12.33
C THR A 281 -12.39 10.70 -13.14
N GLN A 282 -11.15 10.58 -13.63
CA GLN A 282 -10.66 9.35 -14.26
C GLN A 282 -10.75 8.16 -13.32
N ASN A 283 -10.49 8.33 -12.02
CA ASN A 283 -10.58 7.24 -11.06
C ASN A 283 -11.99 6.65 -10.92
N LEU A 284 -13.04 7.43 -11.20
CA LEU A 284 -14.40 6.90 -11.27
C LEU A 284 -14.55 5.84 -12.36
N SER A 285 -13.84 5.98 -13.47
CA SER A 285 -13.88 5.01 -14.57
C SER A 285 -13.15 3.69 -14.27
N TRP A 286 -12.38 3.59 -13.17
CA TRP A 286 -11.85 2.33 -12.64
C TRP A 286 -12.89 1.50 -11.86
N GLY A 287 -14.17 1.89 -11.89
CA GLY A 287 -15.22 1.23 -11.10
C GLY A 287 -15.32 1.73 -9.67
N LEU A 288 -14.68 2.86 -9.35
CA LEU A 288 -14.73 3.45 -8.01
C LEU A 288 -16.16 3.84 -7.62
N LYS A 289 -17.02 4.20 -8.58
CA LYS A 289 -18.42 4.53 -8.30
C LYS A 289 -19.15 3.33 -7.70
N GLU A 290 -19.09 2.19 -8.36
CA GLU A 290 -19.67 0.92 -7.88
C GLU A 290 -19.01 0.49 -6.57
N TYR A 291 -17.71 0.71 -6.43
CA TYR A 291 -16.98 0.38 -5.21
C TYR A 291 -17.48 1.13 -3.98
N LEU A 292 -17.86 2.41 -4.13
CA LEU A 292 -18.38 3.24 -3.04
C LEU A 292 -19.72 2.73 -2.49
N ASP A 293 -20.52 2.04 -3.32
CA ASP A 293 -21.81 1.48 -2.93
C ASP A 293 -21.70 0.12 -2.21
N LEU A 294 -20.51 -0.49 -2.22
CA LEU A 294 -20.28 -1.77 -1.58
C LEU A 294 -20.30 -1.64 -0.03
N PRO A 295 -20.74 -2.68 0.69
CA PRO A 295 -20.86 -2.63 2.16
C PRO A 295 -19.50 -2.46 2.85
N LYS A 296 -19.40 -1.52 3.78
CA LYS A 296 -18.19 -1.33 4.59
C LYS A 296 -18.01 -2.50 5.56
N LEU A 297 -16.76 -2.80 5.93
CA LEU A 297 -16.45 -3.72 7.01
C LEU A 297 -17.11 -3.19 8.28
N SER A 298 -18.02 -3.97 8.86
CA SER A 298 -18.61 -3.65 10.16
C SER A 298 -17.70 -4.16 11.26
N ILE A 299 -17.21 -3.25 12.09
CA ILE A 299 -16.44 -3.51 13.29
C ILE A 299 -17.28 -2.93 14.44
N SER A 300 -17.39 -3.63 15.56
CA SER A 300 -18.22 -3.16 16.67
C SER A 300 -17.65 -1.85 17.26
N GLU A 301 -18.51 -0.99 17.82
CA GLU A 301 -18.08 0.29 18.42
C GLU A 301 -17.09 0.08 19.58
N THR A 302 -17.26 -0.99 20.36
CA THR A 302 -16.33 -1.42 21.42
C THR A 302 -14.95 -1.80 20.89
N GLU A 303 -14.86 -2.26 19.65
CA GLU A 303 -13.59 -2.51 18.97
C GLU A 303 -12.98 -1.20 18.46
N GLN A 304 -13.79 -0.24 17.99
CA GLN A 304 -13.31 1.06 17.47
C GLN A 304 -12.56 1.91 18.50
N SER A 305 -13.02 1.96 19.75
CA SER A 305 -12.40 2.75 20.81
C SER A 305 -11.06 2.18 21.31
N ALA A 306 -10.72 0.94 20.97
CA ALA A 306 -9.45 0.31 21.32
C ALA A 306 -8.35 0.53 20.26
N PHE A 307 -8.64 1.27 19.18
CA PHE A 307 -7.74 1.49 18.06
C PHE A 307 -7.01 2.85 18.06
N TRP A 308 -7.44 3.78 18.91
CA TRP A 308 -6.85 5.12 19.10
C TRP A 308 -6.31 5.27 20.52
#